data_AF-A0A945HWT2-F1
#
_entry.id   AF-A0A945HWT2-F1
#
_cell.length_a   1.000
_cell.length_b   1.000
_cell.length_c   1.000
_cell.angle_alpha   90.00
_cell.angle_beta   90.00
_cell.angle_gamma   90.00
#
_symmetry.space_group_name_H-M   'P 1'
#
loop_
_entity.id
_entity.type
_entity.pdbx_description
1 polymer ?
#
loop_
_entity_poly.entity_id
_entity_poly.type
_entity_poly.pdbx_seq_one_letter_code
_entity_poly.pdbx_strand_id
1 'polypeptide(L)'
;MKALFYKFILLLLKNYNRFYFRRIRIYGQEQIPKKGAVLFSPNHQGAFLDPLLVGTSCGSKVTSLTRSDVFGGPFQWFLDALKMLPV
;
A
#
# COMPACT_ATOMS: atom_id res chain seq x y z
N MET A 1 11.19 -6.22 -13.53
CA MET A 1 11.38 -4.81 -13.09
C MET A 1 10.28 -4.33 -12.13
N LYS A 2 8.98 -4.41 -12.48
CA LYS A 2 7.87 -3.95 -11.61
C LYS A 2 7.92 -4.47 -10.15
N ALA A 3 8.24 -5.75 -9.95
CA ALA A 3 8.36 -6.32 -8.59
C ALA A 3 9.54 -5.75 -7.78
N LEU A 4 10.66 -5.43 -8.43
CA LEU A 4 11.81 -4.76 -7.79
C LEU A 4 11.46 -3.32 -7.46
N PHE A 5 10.82 -2.62 -8.40
CA PHE A 5 10.29 -1.27 -8.20
C PHE A 5 9.33 -1.22 -7.01
N TYR A 6 8.35 -2.13 -6.95
CA TYR A 6 7.43 -2.24 -5.81
C TYR A 6 8.17 -2.39 -4.48
N LYS A 7 9.15 -3.31 -4.40
CA LYS A 7 9.93 -3.52 -3.17
C LYS A 7 10.75 -2.29 -2.80
N PHE A 8 11.33 -1.61 -3.80
CA PHE A 8 12.07 -0.37 -3.60
C PHE A 8 11.17 0.74 -3.04
N ILE A 9 9.99 0.95 -3.64
CA ILE A 9 9.01 1.91 -3.15
C ILE A 9 8.53 1.54 -1.74
N LEU A 10 8.25 0.27 -1.47
CA LEU A 10 7.86 -0.18 -0.12
C LEU A 10 8.94 0.16 0.92
N LEU A 11 10.21 -0.07 0.59
CA LEU A 11 11.34 0.28 1.46
C LEU A 11 11.45 1.79 1.66
N LEU A 12 11.31 2.56 0.58
CA LEU A 12 11.34 4.02 0.64
C LEU A 12 10.21 4.57 1.52
N LEU A 13 8.98 4.08 1.32
CA LEU A 13 7.81 4.47 2.11
C LEU A 13 7.92 4.07 3.58
N LYS A 14 8.47 2.88 3.86
CA LYS A 14 8.74 2.45 5.23
C LYS A 14 9.71 3.40 5.95
N ASN A 15 10.74 3.89 5.25
CA ASN A 15 11.65 4.89 5.81
C ASN A 15 10.96 6.25 5.94
N TYR A 16 10.27 6.72 4.90
CA TYR A 16 9.48 7.95 4.93
C TYR A 16 8.53 8.00 6.13
N ASN A 17 7.78 6.92 6.39
CA ASN A 17 6.84 6.84 7.50
C ASN A 17 7.51 7.08 8.86
N ARG A 18 8.77 6.65 9.05
CA ARG A 18 9.52 6.87 10.31
C ARG A 18 9.88 8.34 10.52
N PHE A 19 10.04 9.12 9.45
CA PHE A 19 10.36 10.54 9.52
C PHE A 19 9.11 11.43 9.52
N TYR A 20 8.08 11.04 8.77
CA TYR A 20 6.86 11.81 8.62
C TYR A 20 5.95 11.72 9.86
N PHE A 21 5.73 10.51 10.39
CA PHE A 21 4.88 10.34 11.55
C PHE A 21 5.69 10.44 12.84
N ARG A 22 5.28 11.33 13.74
CA ARG A 22 5.92 11.51 15.06
C ARG A 22 5.97 10.21 15.88
N ARG A 23 4.94 9.37 15.77
CA ARG A 23 4.88 8.06 16.44
C ARG A 23 3.97 7.13 15.64
N ILE A 24 4.47 5.95 15.31
CA ILE A 24 3.70 4.85 14.72
C ILE A 24 3.56 3.76 15.77
N ARG A 25 2.34 3.27 15.98
CA ARG A 25 2.06 2.10 16.81
C ARG A 25 1.23 1.12 16.00
N ILE A 26 1.68 -0.13 15.95
CA ILE A 26 1.02 -1.21 15.23
C ILE A 26 0.57 -2.22 16.29
N TYR A 27 -0.70 -2.60 16.25
CA TYR A 27 -1.32 -3.54 17.17
C TYR A 27 -2.00 -4.64 16.36
N GLY A 28 -2.01 -5.88 16.87
CA GLY A 28 -2.75 -6.97 16.24
C GLY A 28 -2.20 -7.43 14.89
N GLN A 29 -0.94 -7.13 14.54
CA GLN A 29 -0.35 -7.53 13.26
C GLN A 29 -0.30 -9.05 13.10
N GLU A 30 -0.10 -9.75 14.21
CA GLU A 30 -0.12 -11.21 14.32
C GLU A 30 -1.49 -11.82 14.03
N GLN A 31 -2.57 -11.03 14.11
CA GLN A 31 -3.94 -11.46 13.88
C GLN A 31 -4.30 -11.48 12.39
N ILE A 32 -3.46 -10.91 11.51
CA ILE A 32 -3.68 -10.93 10.07
C ILE A 32 -3.67 -12.39 9.59
N PRO A 33 -4.75 -12.89 8.95
CA PRO A 33 -4.80 -14.26 8.48
C PRO A 33 -3.67 -14.60 7.52
N LYS A 34 -2.92 -15.67 7.81
CA LYS A 34 -1.82 -16.17 6.97
C LYS A 34 -2.29 -17.04 5.79
N LYS A 35 -3.53 -17.52 5.85
CA LYS A 35 -4.16 -18.37 4.83
C LYS A 35 -5.45 -17.70 4.36
N GLY A 36 -5.69 -17.74 3.05
CA GLY A 36 -6.84 -17.10 2.42
C GLY A 36 -6.59 -15.64 2.00
N ALA A 37 -7.58 -15.05 1.34
CA ALA A 37 -7.57 -13.65 0.94
C ALA A 37 -7.96 -12.75 2.12
N VAL A 38 -7.34 -11.58 2.22
CA VAL A 38 -7.63 -10.57 3.25
C VAL A 38 -8.04 -9.27 2.55
N LEU A 39 -9.19 -8.72 2.95
CA LEU A 39 -9.64 -7.40 2.54
C LEU A 39 -9.38 -6.41 3.69
N PHE A 40 -8.48 -5.45 3.47
CA PHE A 40 -8.26 -4.37 4.42
C PHE A 40 -9.25 -3.24 4.14
N SER A 41 -9.92 -2.77 5.20
CA SER A 41 -10.86 -1.63 5.14
C SER A 41 -10.51 -0.62 6.24
N PRO A 42 -9.39 0.11 6.11
CA PRO A 42 -9.04 1.15 7.07
C PRO A 42 -10.06 2.29 7.05
N ASN A 43 -10.14 3.06 8.13
CA ASN A 43 -10.81 4.35 8.10
C ASN A 43 -10.06 5.31 7.15
N HIS A 44 -10.79 6.04 6.30
CA HIS A 44 -10.17 6.84 5.23
C HIS A 44 -9.95 8.30 5.64
N GLN A 45 -8.94 8.53 6.48
CA GLN A 45 -8.63 9.89 6.97
C GLN A 45 -7.56 10.59 6.11
N GLY A 46 -6.61 9.83 5.59
CA GLY A 46 -5.41 10.34 4.95
C GLY A 46 -5.41 10.26 3.43
N ALA A 47 -6.51 9.81 2.80
CA ALA A 47 -6.68 9.57 1.37
C ALA A 47 -5.54 8.77 0.73
N PHE A 48 -4.45 9.46 0.43
CA PHE A 48 -3.20 8.89 -0.08
C PHE A 48 -2.38 8.13 0.97
N LEU A 49 -2.35 8.58 2.23
CA LEU A 49 -1.48 8.00 3.26
C LEU A 49 -1.95 6.63 3.75
N ASP A 50 -3.25 6.38 3.72
CA ASP A 50 -3.87 5.16 4.24
C ASP A 50 -3.34 3.88 3.56
N PRO A 51 -3.35 3.76 2.21
CA PRO A 51 -2.79 2.58 1.54
C PRO A 51 -1.28 2.44 1.75
N LEU A 52 -0.53 3.52 1.96
CA LEU A 52 0.92 3.47 2.24
C LEU A 52 1.20 2.90 3.63
N LEU A 53 0.43 3.34 4.63
CA LEU A 53 0.54 2.84 5.99
C LEU A 53 0.16 1.37 6.07
N VAL A 54 -0.96 0.97 5.46
CA VAL A 54 -1.38 -0.44 5.42
C VAL A 54 -0.36 -1.28 4.64
N GLY A 55 0.05 -0.82 3.46
CA GLY A 55 1.01 -1.55 2.62
C GLY A 55 2.35 -1.79 3.30
N THR A 56 2.85 -0.82 4.07
CA THR A 56 4.15 -0.94 4.77
C THR A 56 4.10 -1.67 6.10
N SER A 57 2.92 -1.86 6.70
CA SER A 57 2.75 -2.44 8.04
C SER A 57 2.11 -3.84 8.07
N CYS A 58 1.30 -4.20 7.07
CA CYS A 58 0.54 -5.48 7.08
C CYS A 58 1.39 -6.75 6.90
N GLY A 59 2.70 -6.63 6.63
CA GLY A 59 3.62 -7.76 6.49
C GLY A 59 3.43 -8.60 5.21
N SER A 60 2.53 -8.22 4.31
CA SER A 60 2.26 -8.92 3.05
C SER A 60 2.13 -7.93 1.89
N LYS A 61 2.01 -8.44 0.65
CA LYS A 61 1.77 -7.58 -0.52
C LYS A 61 0.29 -7.17 -0.50
N VAL A 62 0.02 -5.87 -0.62
CA VAL A 62 -1.33 -5.32 -0.70
C VAL A 62 -1.58 -4.81 -2.12
N THR A 63 -2.84 -4.90 -2.51
CA THR A 63 -3.38 -4.30 -3.72
C THR A 63 -4.38 -3.24 -3.30
N SER A 64 -4.29 -2.06 -3.91
CA SER A 64 -5.18 -0.94 -3.60
C SER A 64 -6.21 -0.78 -4.71
N LEU A 65 -7.47 -0.57 -4.34
CA LEU A 65 -8.48 -0.11 -5.26
C LEU A 65 -8.26 1.38 -5.51
N THR A 66 -8.25 1.77 -6.78
CA THR A 66 -7.97 3.13 -7.24
C THR A 66 -9.01 3.49 -8.29
N ARG A 67 -9.46 4.74 -8.31
CA ARG A 67 -10.46 5.24 -9.25
C ARG A 67 -10.05 4.93 -10.70
N SER A 68 -10.94 4.32 -11.47
CA SER A 68 -10.64 3.81 -12.82
C SER A 68 -10.19 4.86 -13.84
N ASP A 69 -10.59 6.12 -13.68
CA ASP A 69 -10.26 7.24 -14.58
C ASP A 69 -8.76 7.60 -14.64
N VAL A 70 -7.96 7.20 -13.64
CA VAL A 70 -6.51 7.48 -13.64
C VAL A 70 -5.70 6.49 -14.48
N PHE A 71 -6.35 5.41 -14.93
CA PHE A 71 -5.72 4.35 -15.73
C PHE A 71 -5.79 4.66 -17.23
N GLY A 72 -4.91 4.02 -18.01
CA GLY A 72 -4.81 4.19 -19.46
C GLY A 72 -3.90 5.35 -19.92
N GLY A 73 -3.37 6.14 -18.98
CA GLY A 73 -2.46 7.25 -19.26
C GLY A 73 -0.96 6.89 -19.23
N PRO A 74 -0.07 7.89 -19.34
CA PRO A 74 1.40 7.70 -19.34
C PRO A 74 1.92 7.05 -18.05
N PHE A 75 1.17 7.13 -16.96
CA PHE A 75 1.52 6.53 -15.66
C PHE A 75 1.03 5.09 -15.48
N GLN A 76 0.43 4.45 -16.49
CA GLN A 76 -0.10 3.08 -16.38
C GLN A 76 0.92 2.09 -15.82
N TRP A 77 2.17 2.15 -16.30
CA TRP A 77 3.22 1.26 -15.82
C TRP A 77 3.50 1.44 -14.32
N PHE A 78 3.44 2.68 -13.82
CA PHE A 78 3.64 2.99 -12.41
C PHE A 78 2.49 2.47 -11.55
N LEU A 79 1.24 2.68 -11.97
CA LEU A 79 0.04 2.15 -11.31
C LEU A 79 0.08 0.62 -11.22
N ASP A 80 0.44 -0.04 -12.32
CA ASP A 80 0.64 -1.50 -12.34
C ASP A 80 1.75 -1.94 -11.39
N ALA A 81 2.87 -1.22 -11.37
CA ALA A 81 4.02 -1.56 -10.55
C ALA A 81 3.70 -1.42 -9.05
N LEU A 82 2.82 -0.49 -8.69
CA LEU A 82 2.28 -0.32 -7.35
C LEU A 82 1.12 -1.26 -7.01
N LYS A 83 0.75 -2.20 -7.91
CA LYS A 83 -0.35 -3.16 -7.72
C LYS A 83 -1.70 -2.48 -7.46
N MET A 84 -1.98 -1.37 -8.13
CA MET A 84 -3.28 -0.72 -8.08
C MET A 84 -4.26 -1.42 -9.02
N LEU A 85 -5.53 -1.50 -8.62
CA LEU A 85 -6.61 -2.03 -9.44
C LEU A 85 -7.66 -0.95 -9.68
N PRO A 86 -8.15 -0.79 -10.92
CA PRO A 86 -9.24 0.12 -11.22
C PRO A 86 -10.55 -0.40 -10.59
N VAL A 87 -11.34 0.52 -10.07
CA VAL A 87 -12.74 0.32 -9.66
C VAL A 87 -13.63 1.43 -10.22
#